data_AF-K1XEI2-F1
#
_entry.id   AF-K1XEI2-F1
#
_cell.length_a   1.000
_cell.length_b   1.000
_cell.length_c   1.000
_cell.angle_alpha   90.00
_cell.angle_beta   90.00
_cell.angle_gamma   90.00
#
_symmetry.space_group_name_H-M   'P 1'
#
loop_
_entity.id
_entity.type
_entity.pdbx_description
1 polymer ?
#
loop_
_entity_poly.entity_id
_entity_poly.type
_entity_poly.pdbx_seq_one_letter_code
_entity_poly.pdbx_strand_id
1 'polypeptide(L)'
;MIHQALIDVVKSQLGGGVSETEVREFLLRRGTSDEEIQEIFELISPDAPTLREIPLEPVEQTIPTLDPIIEPVVAEIPTPEPVVAAPIVADIPAQSVAHGVVRDIPPISPSVPFAMTNGTQPLVASIPASMTESLTVATSEAQPIEEKSKKKRIALITGLIGGIVILGASGWFAYSVFLASPEKVLDVMMLNLRDVRSGAFSGEVTLQTNALLDSLTSATSTRDSQFAPLFAIDGAVTIRAKASGAIDMIDSTNKKSYFISELSMDKWPMGDFILGAEYRNVAQRTYVQIKDVPDLGFFSLSFLKNSWFMLENTDVAAQLGTEERAALTEEQRGQLIDAWRENRFLLVNATLPAEDIEGVATRHYALTLDKEAFVSWIITANAIMQNPPTDQGSLAKQLDSLTINTFELWVGRRDRLPHKLLLEATMRDTSDASKTSAISIALTGKDFNKPVDVIVPEDAKSFEEVLQGIFGQMLGGQEAKVSSSTTPQVRNTQRKKDVTIIADAIKKNIAQNNGTFVCATGVLPQKATFIGKDGYDVEPCIRSITLPTLPKDPTKGTATITGYSLFYDAKTNKLTVRAPYAELGVKISITK
;
A
#
# COMPACT_ATOMS: atom_id res chain seq x y z
N MET A 1 33.58 23.72 -15.23
CA MET A 1 33.41 22.53 -14.36
C MET A 1 32.20 21.69 -14.77
N ILE A 2 31.05 22.27 -15.13
CA ILE A 2 29.86 21.52 -15.59
C ILE A 2 30.15 20.67 -16.84
N HIS A 3 30.93 21.18 -17.81
CA HIS A 3 31.27 20.42 -19.03
C HIS A 3 32.05 19.12 -18.77
N GLN A 4 32.97 19.08 -17.80
CA GLN A 4 33.81 17.89 -17.60
C GLN A 4 33.02 16.71 -17.03
N ALA A 5 32.12 16.97 -16.08
CA ALA A 5 31.27 15.93 -15.51
C ALA A 5 30.34 15.32 -16.57
N LEU A 6 29.82 16.15 -17.49
CA LEU A 6 28.96 15.68 -18.57
C LEU A 6 29.74 14.84 -19.59
N ILE A 7 30.97 15.26 -19.93
CA ILE A 7 31.90 14.48 -20.78
C ILE A 7 32.22 13.13 -20.15
N ASP A 8 32.48 13.07 -18.84
CA ASP A 8 32.81 11.83 -18.15
C ASP A 8 31.61 10.85 -18.12
N VAL A 9 30.39 11.38 -17.96
CA VAL A 9 29.15 10.58 -18.07
C VAL A 9 28.98 10.02 -19.49
N VAL A 10 29.15 10.84 -20.52
CA VAL A 10 29.03 10.38 -21.92
C VAL A 10 30.08 9.31 -22.24
N LYS A 11 31.34 9.50 -21.82
CA LYS A 11 32.41 8.48 -21.97
C LYS A 11 32.06 7.17 -21.26
N SER A 12 31.52 7.25 -20.04
CA SER A 12 31.12 6.05 -19.29
C SER A 12 29.98 5.30 -19.98
N GLN A 13 29.00 6.00 -20.55
CA GLN A 13 27.87 5.36 -21.25
C GLN A 13 28.32 4.70 -22.56
N LEU A 14 29.15 5.38 -23.35
CA LEU A 14 29.73 4.83 -24.58
C LEU A 14 30.63 3.61 -24.27
N GLY A 15 31.44 3.68 -23.21
CA GLY A 15 32.25 2.54 -22.74
C GLY A 15 31.42 1.36 -22.24
N GLY A 16 30.17 1.61 -21.82
CA GLY A 16 29.19 0.59 -21.45
C GLY A 16 28.44 -0.05 -22.62
N GLY A 17 28.76 0.32 -23.87
CA GLY A 17 28.14 -0.24 -25.07
C GLY A 17 26.81 0.42 -25.50
N VAL A 18 26.44 1.55 -24.88
CA VAL A 18 25.28 2.36 -25.32
C VAL A 18 25.65 3.06 -26.62
N SER A 19 24.74 3.06 -27.60
CA SER A 19 25.02 3.71 -28.88
C SER A 19 25.07 5.23 -28.76
N GLU A 20 25.88 5.88 -29.61
CA GLU A 20 25.96 7.36 -29.65
C GLU A 20 24.59 8.01 -29.84
N THR A 21 23.74 7.44 -30.70
CA THR A 21 22.37 7.93 -30.95
C THR A 21 21.52 7.92 -29.68
N GLU A 22 21.56 6.86 -28.88
CA GLU A 22 20.82 6.76 -27.61
C GLU A 22 21.32 7.78 -26.58
N VAL A 23 22.63 8.02 -26.53
CA VAL A 23 23.21 9.03 -25.63
C VAL A 23 22.82 10.45 -26.07
N ARG A 24 22.82 10.75 -27.38
CA ARG A 24 22.34 12.03 -27.91
C ARG A 24 20.86 12.27 -27.58
N GLU A 25 20.01 11.27 -27.78
CA GLU A 25 18.58 11.37 -27.48
C GLU A 25 18.32 11.57 -25.96
N PHE A 26 19.10 10.89 -25.11
CA PHE A 26 19.04 11.08 -23.66
C PHE A 26 19.41 12.51 -23.24
N LEU A 27 20.47 13.08 -23.82
CA LEU A 27 20.90 14.45 -23.52
C LEU A 27 19.88 15.50 -23.99
N LEU A 28 19.25 15.27 -25.16
CA LEU A 28 18.16 16.10 -25.66
C LEU A 28 16.94 16.09 -24.73
N ARG A 29 16.52 14.91 -24.25
CA ARG A 29 15.41 14.78 -23.29
C ARG A 29 15.69 15.49 -21.96
N ARG A 30 16.96 15.67 -21.60
CA ARG A 30 17.40 16.40 -20.41
C ARG A 30 17.57 17.92 -20.64
N GLY A 31 17.27 18.41 -21.84
CA GLY A 31 17.31 19.82 -22.18
C GLY A 31 18.70 20.35 -22.57
N THR A 32 19.65 19.44 -22.87
CA THR A 32 20.95 19.83 -23.45
C THR A 32 20.72 20.24 -24.90
N SER A 33 21.28 21.36 -25.35
CA SER A 33 21.07 21.80 -26.74
C SER A 33 21.83 20.92 -27.73
N ASP A 34 21.39 20.86 -28.98
CA ASP A 34 22.08 20.11 -30.04
C ASP A 34 23.54 20.59 -30.22
N GLU A 35 23.80 21.89 -30.04
CA GLU A 35 25.15 22.46 -30.13
C GLU A 35 26.06 22.00 -28.98
N GLU A 36 25.54 21.98 -27.75
CA GLU A 36 26.30 21.48 -26.58
C GLU A 36 26.58 19.97 -26.70
N ILE A 37 25.60 19.20 -27.19
CA ILE A 37 25.76 17.78 -27.47
C ILE A 37 26.87 17.59 -28.51
N GLN A 38 26.83 18.34 -29.60
CA GLN A 38 27.84 18.28 -30.65
C GLN A 38 29.24 18.62 -30.12
N GLU A 39 29.38 19.67 -29.31
CA GLU A 39 30.64 20.04 -28.66
C GLU A 39 31.18 18.93 -27.75
N ILE A 40 30.32 18.27 -26.97
CA ILE A 40 30.70 17.14 -26.11
C ILE A 40 31.25 15.97 -26.93
N PHE A 41 30.58 15.61 -28.03
CA PHE A 41 31.04 14.51 -28.89
C PHE A 41 32.33 14.84 -29.65
N GLU A 42 32.51 16.09 -30.08
CA GLU A 42 33.76 16.57 -30.68
C GLU A 42 34.94 16.51 -29.70
N LEU A 43 34.70 16.81 -28.41
CA LEU A 43 35.72 16.71 -27.36
C LEU A 43 36.06 15.25 -26.98
N ILE A 44 35.13 14.31 -27.20
CA ILE A 44 35.32 12.89 -26.87
C ILE A 44 36.00 12.13 -28.01
N SER A 45 35.74 12.51 -29.27
CA SER A 45 36.25 11.80 -30.45
C SER A 45 36.81 12.78 -31.49
N PRO A 46 37.98 13.39 -31.24
CA PRO A 46 38.55 14.45 -32.10
C PRO A 46 38.93 13.98 -33.52
N ASP A 47 38.96 12.67 -33.78
CA ASP A 47 39.32 12.08 -35.07
C ASP A 47 38.11 11.58 -35.90
N ALA A 48 36.87 11.83 -35.46
CA ALA A 48 35.69 11.47 -36.23
C ALA A 48 35.54 12.42 -37.45
N PRO A 49 35.43 11.91 -38.69
CA PRO A 49 35.27 12.75 -39.86
C PRO A 49 33.97 13.55 -39.76
N THR A 50 34.07 14.89 -39.76
CA THR A 50 32.92 15.80 -39.84
C THR A 50 32.05 15.41 -41.03
N LEU A 51 30.81 14.98 -40.78
CA LEU A 51 29.77 14.79 -41.79
C LEU A 51 29.46 16.16 -42.44
N ARG A 52 30.20 16.51 -43.48
CA ARG A 52 29.79 17.57 -44.42
C ARG A 52 28.67 17.02 -45.30
N GLU A 53 27.63 17.84 -45.44
CA GLU A 53 26.43 17.64 -46.24
C GLU A 53 26.69 16.81 -47.51
N ILE A 54 26.15 15.60 -47.52
CA ILE A 54 26.03 14.80 -48.75
C ILE A 54 24.86 15.42 -49.54
N PRO A 55 25.07 15.88 -50.78
CA PRO A 55 23.99 16.37 -51.62
C PRO A 55 22.99 15.23 -51.88
N LEU A 56 21.74 15.44 -51.48
CA LEU A 56 20.64 14.53 -51.79
C LEU A 56 20.34 14.59 -53.30
N GLU A 57 20.79 13.59 -54.05
CA GLU A 57 20.22 13.31 -55.38
C GLU A 57 18.84 12.63 -55.21
N PRO A 58 17.84 13.02 -56.01
CA PRO A 58 16.49 12.47 -55.90
C PRO A 58 16.47 11.04 -56.45
N VAL A 59 16.33 10.06 -55.56
CA VAL A 59 16.05 8.68 -55.93
C VAL A 59 14.54 8.58 -56.23
N GLU A 60 14.18 8.49 -57.50
CA GLU A 60 12.84 8.06 -57.94
C GLU A 60 12.62 6.60 -57.49
N GLN A 61 11.83 6.43 -56.44
CA GLN A 61 11.33 5.12 -56.02
C GLN A 61 10.16 4.72 -56.92
N THR A 62 10.39 3.76 -57.81
CA THR A 62 9.33 3.02 -58.50
C THR A 62 8.62 2.12 -57.48
N ILE A 63 7.36 2.45 -57.20
CA ILE A 63 6.46 1.62 -56.37
C ILE A 63 6.16 0.33 -57.14
N PRO A 64 6.51 -0.86 -56.64
CA PRO A 64 6.09 -2.10 -57.27
C PRO A 64 4.59 -2.30 -57.08
N THR A 65 3.89 -2.51 -58.18
CA THR A 65 2.48 -2.87 -58.24
C THR A 65 2.25 -4.19 -57.49
N LEU A 66 1.42 -4.17 -56.45
CA LEU A 66 1.00 -5.36 -55.71
C LEU A 66 0.06 -6.21 -56.57
N ASP A 67 0.41 -7.47 -56.77
CA ASP A 67 -0.46 -8.49 -57.36
C ASP A 67 -1.68 -8.76 -56.47
N PRO A 68 -2.84 -9.10 -57.07
CA PRO A 68 -4.08 -9.32 -56.32
C PRO A 68 -4.00 -10.57 -55.43
N ILE A 69 -4.37 -10.37 -54.16
CA ILE A 69 -4.49 -11.39 -53.12
C ILE A 69 -5.57 -12.40 -53.54
N ILE A 70 -5.17 -13.67 -53.70
CA ILE A 70 -6.07 -14.80 -53.93
C ILE A 70 -6.70 -15.19 -52.58
N GLU A 71 -8.03 -15.26 -52.53
CA GLU A 71 -8.79 -15.75 -51.37
C GLU A 71 -8.42 -17.19 -51.01
N PRO A 72 -8.21 -17.53 -49.73
CA PRO A 72 -7.93 -18.89 -49.32
C PRO A 72 -9.18 -19.78 -49.43
N VAL A 73 -9.03 -20.87 -50.17
CA VAL A 73 -10.00 -21.98 -50.25
C VAL A 73 -10.13 -22.63 -48.88
N VAL A 74 -11.35 -22.62 -48.33
CA VAL A 74 -11.72 -23.31 -47.09
C VAL A 74 -11.67 -24.83 -47.34
N ALA A 75 -10.73 -25.52 -46.71
CA ALA A 75 -10.68 -26.97 -46.68
C ALA A 75 -11.66 -27.52 -45.63
N GLU A 76 -12.53 -28.44 -46.04
CA GLU A 76 -13.44 -29.16 -45.16
C GLU A 76 -12.68 -30.04 -44.16
N ILE A 77 -12.98 -29.87 -42.88
CA ILE A 77 -12.46 -30.68 -41.77
C ILE A 77 -13.25 -32.00 -41.73
N PRO A 78 -12.61 -33.18 -41.82
CA PRO A 78 -13.32 -34.44 -41.72
C PRO A 78 -13.80 -34.71 -40.28
N THR A 79 -15.06 -35.12 -40.18
CA THR A 79 -15.76 -35.53 -38.96
C THR A 79 -15.11 -36.79 -38.36
N PRO A 80 -14.74 -36.81 -37.06
CA PRO A 80 -14.20 -38.01 -36.44
C PRO A 80 -15.30 -39.05 -36.12
N GLU A 81 -15.02 -40.30 -36.44
CA GLU A 81 -15.84 -41.48 -36.10
C GLU A 81 -15.90 -41.73 -34.58
N PRO A 82 -17.01 -42.32 -34.06
CA PRO A 82 -17.19 -42.58 -32.64
C PRO A 82 -16.35 -43.79 -32.19
N VAL A 83 -15.44 -43.56 -31.25
CA VAL A 83 -14.68 -44.61 -30.56
C VAL A 83 -15.58 -45.31 -29.53
N VAL A 84 -15.74 -46.62 -29.71
CA VAL A 84 -16.45 -47.52 -28.80
C VAL A 84 -15.59 -47.78 -27.55
N ALA A 85 -16.12 -47.46 -26.37
CA ALA A 85 -15.46 -47.68 -25.08
C ALA A 85 -15.51 -49.17 -24.66
N ALA A 86 -14.35 -49.73 -24.31
CA ALA A 86 -14.21 -51.02 -23.63
C ALA A 86 -14.22 -50.83 -22.09
N PRO A 87 -14.71 -51.80 -21.30
CA PRO A 87 -14.81 -51.68 -19.85
C PRO A 87 -13.45 -51.91 -19.17
N ILE A 88 -13.06 -50.97 -18.31
CA ILE A 88 -11.88 -51.08 -17.43
C ILE A 88 -12.32 -51.81 -16.16
N VAL A 89 -11.69 -52.96 -15.92
CA VAL A 89 -11.75 -53.74 -14.66
C VAL A 89 -10.78 -53.11 -13.66
N ALA A 90 -11.26 -52.88 -12.44
CA ALA A 90 -10.51 -52.33 -11.33
C ALA A 90 -9.57 -53.38 -10.70
N ASP A 91 -8.32 -53.00 -10.48
CA ASP A 91 -7.44 -53.63 -9.49
C ASP A 91 -6.59 -52.56 -8.80
N ILE A 92 -6.77 -52.42 -7.49
CA ILE A 92 -5.99 -51.54 -6.61
C ILE A 92 -5.09 -52.45 -5.76
N PRO A 93 -3.76 -52.36 -5.87
CA PRO A 93 -2.89 -52.77 -4.77
C PRO A 93 -2.52 -51.55 -3.93
N ALA A 94 -2.91 -51.62 -2.66
CA ALA A 94 -2.32 -50.83 -1.60
C ALA A 94 -0.87 -51.25 -1.38
N GLN A 95 -0.05 -50.28 -0.96
CA GLN A 95 1.33 -50.36 -0.45
C GLN A 95 2.44 -49.95 -1.43
N SER A 96 2.99 -48.76 -1.16
CA SER A 96 4.33 -48.35 -1.56
C SER A 96 5.21 -48.37 -0.32
N VAL A 97 6.21 -49.24 -0.32
CA VAL A 97 7.29 -49.31 0.68
C VAL A 97 8.48 -48.59 0.06
N ALA A 98 8.87 -47.45 0.62
CA ALA A 98 10.09 -46.75 0.26
C ALA A 98 10.95 -46.52 1.52
N HIS A 99 12.15 -47.11 1.52
CA HIS A 99 13.30 -46.82 2.40
C HIS A 99 13.33 -47.34 3.84
N GLY A 100 12.77 -48.53 4.13
CA GLY A 100 13.39 -49.52 5.04
C GLY A 100 14.00 -49.10 6.40
N VAL A 101 13.64 -47.97 6.99
CA VAL A 101 14.20 -47.48 8.26
C VAL A 101 13.05 -47.06 9.16
N VAL A 102 12.74 -47.92 10.13
CA VAL A 102 11.88 -47.60 11.27
C VAL A 102 12.73 -46.75 12.23
N ARG A 103 12.31 -45.52 12.53
CA ARG A 103 12.85 -44.72 13.63
C ARG A 103 11.75 -44.45 14.65
N ASP A 104 12.05 -44.69 15.92
CA ASP A 104 11.17 -44.37 17.03
C ASP A 104 11.05 -42.85 17.18
N ILE A 105 9.80 -42.37 17.26
CA ILE A 105 9.46 -40.97 17.51
C ILE A 105 9.58 -40.75 19.03
N PRO A 106 10.45 -39.85 19.53
CA PRO A 106 10.49 -39.53 20.95
C PRO A 106 9.21 -38.78 21.37
N PRO A 107 8.71 -39.02 22.60
CA PRO A 107 7.48 -38.39 23.08
C PRO A 107 7.66 -36.88 23.20
N ILE A 108 6.72 -36.14 22.59
CA ILE A 108 6.61 -34.69 22.71
C ILE A 108 6.22 -34.37 24.15
N SER A 109 7.11 -33.70 24.88
CA SER A 109 6.80 -33.13 26.20
C SER A 109 5.93 -31.89 26.04
N PRO A 110 4.82 -31.74 26.79
CA PRO A 110 3.99 -30.55 26.72
C PRO A 110 4.75 -29.32 27.24
N SER A 111 4.82 -28.28 26.43
CA SER A 111 5.30 -26.96 26.81
C SER A 111 4.35 -26.31 27.82
N VAL A 112 4.94 -25.80 28.89
CA VAL A 112 4.30 -25.14 30.02
C VAL A 112 3.66 -23.81 29.57
N PRO A 113 2.45 -23.45 30.02
CA PRO A 113 1.85 -22.16 29.68
C PRO A 113 2.57 -21.01 30.39
N PHE A 114 2.81 -19.93 29.64
CA PHE A 114 3.34 -18.66 30.12
C PHE A 114 2.41 -18.06 31.20
N ALA A 115 2.94 -17.89 32.40
CA ALA A 115 2.29 -17.16 33.47
C ALA A 115 2.37 -15.65 33.19
N MET A 116 1.23 -15.01 32.93
CA MET A 116 1.10 -13.56 32.94
C MET A 116 1.13 -13.07 34.39
N THR A 117 2.18 -12.31 34.73
CA THR A 117 2.29 -11.59 35.99
C THR A 117 1.24 -10.48 36.08
N ASN A 118 0.36 -10.58 37.07
CA ASN A 118 -0.66 -9.59 37.41
C ASN A 118 -0.03 -8.26 37.87
N GLY A 119 -0.27 -7.20 37.09
CA GLY A 119 -0.10 -5.81 37.52
C GLY A 119 -1.40 -5.28 38.11
N THR A 120 -1.33 -4.92 39.39
CA THR A 120 -2.27 -4.19 40.24
C THR A 120 -3.17 -3.14 39.55
N GLN A 121 -4.50 -3.27 39.74
CA GLN A 121 -5.47 -2.16 39.70
C GLN A 121 -5.87 -1.75 41.12
N PRO A 122 -6.14 -0.45 41.39
CA PRO A 122 -6.55 0.00 42.71
C PRO A 122 -8.07 -0.13 42.94
N LEU A 123 -8.41 -0.39 44.20
CA LEU A 123 -9.74 -0.40 44.78
C LEU A 123 -10.50 0.91 44.54
N VAL A 124 -11.78 0.81 44.15
CA VAL A 124 -12.82 1.78 44.54
C VAL A 124 -14.13 1.06 44.90
N ALA A 125 -14.45 1.15 46.19
CA ALA A 125 -15.74 1.28 46.88
C ALA A 125 -16.99 0.44 46.46
N SER A 126 -17.34 -0.44 47.40
CA SER A 126 -18.67 -0.95 47.79
C SER A 126 -19.76 0.14 47.97
N ILE A 127 -21.07 -0.09 47.70
CA ILE A 127 -22.19 -0.61 48.55
C ILE A 127 -23.53 -0.24 47.80
N PRO A 128 -24.77 -0.79 48.01
CA PRO A 128 -25.29 -2.06 48.55
C PRO A 128 -26.28 -2.82 47.61
N ALA A 129 -26.69 -4.00 48.08
CA ALA A 129 -27.74 -4.90 47.61
C ALA A 129 -29.19 -4.34 47.63
N SER A 130 -29.99 -4.77 46.65
CA SER A 130 -31.48 -4.73 46.52
C SER A 130 -31.76 -4.80 45.00
N MET A 131 -32.50 -5.71 44.36
CA MET A 131 -33.74 -6.41 44.67
C MET A 131 -33.75 -7.77 43.94
N THR A 132 -34.29 -8.79 44.61
CA THR A 132 -34.70 -10.04 43.98
C THR A 132 -36.17 -9.88 43.62
N GLU A 133 -36.51 -9.73 42.33
CA GLU A 133 -37.89 -9.88 41.88
C GLU A 133 -38.07 -11.23 41.20
N SER A 134 -38.75 -12.10 41.94
CA SER A 134 -39.37 -13.34 41.52
C SER A 134 -40.57 -13.06 40.63
N LEU A 135 -40.57 -13.57 39.39
CA LEU A 135 -41.80 -13.65 38.59
C LEU A 135 -42.55 -14.93 38.95
N THR A 136 -43.54 -14.74 39.83
CA THR A 136 -44.66 -15.65 40.11
C THR A 136 -45.52 -15.83 38.86
N VAL A 137 -45.63 -17.07 38.41
CA VAL A 137 -46.59 -17.51 37.39
C VAL A 137 -47.98 -17.60 38.02
N ALA A 138 -48.91 -16.77 37.55
CA ALA A 138 -50.30 -16.80 37.96
C ALA A 138 -50.97 -18.11 37.51
N THR A 139 -51.52 -18.82 38.49
CA THR A 139 -52.34 -20.01 38.33
C THR A 139 -53.77 -19.55 38.00
N SER A 140 -54.26 -19.82 36.79
CA SER A 140 -55.65 -19.56 36.40
C SER A 140 -56.47 -20.83 36.60
N GLU A 141 -57.46 -20.73 37.48
CA GLU A 141 -58.46 -21.73 37.83
C GLU A 141 -59.30 -22.13 36.61
N ALA A 142 -59.55 -23.43 36.46
CA ALA A 142 -60.30 -24.03 35.36
C ALA A 142 -61.73 -24.40 35.78
N GLN A 143 -62.71 -24.07 34.94
CA GLN A 143 -64.06 -24.63 35.02
C GLN A 143 -64.13 -26.04 34.39
N PRO A 144 -65.00 -26.94 34.88
CA PRO A 144 -65.11 -28.29 34.35
C PRO A 144 -66.03 -28.29 33.13
N ILE A 145 -65.52 -28.71 31.97
CA ILE A 145 -66.35 -29.03 30.81
C ILE A 145 -66.10 -30.48 30.39
N GLU A 146 -67.22 -31.18 30.29
CA GLU A 146 -67.47 -32.59 30.03
C GLU A 146 -66.51 -33.33 29.08
N GLU A 147 -66.19 -34.53 29.55
CA GLU A 147 -65.37 -35.55 28.95
C GLU A 147 -66.11 -36.27 27.82
N LYS A 148 -65.74 -36.02 26.57
CA LYS A 148 -66.00 -36.97 25.48
C LYS A 148 -64.89 -36.94 24.42
N SER A 149 -64.13 -38.05 24.36
CA SER A 149 -63.30 -38.49 23.22
C SER A 149 -62.11 -37.58 22.79
N LYS A 150 -61.24 -37.15 23.73
CA LYS A 150 -60.02 -36.34 23.44
C LYS A 150 -58.67 -37.09 23.38
N LYS A 151 -58.59 -38.38 23.71
CA LYS A 151 -57.29 -39.11 23.73
C LYS A 151 -56.64 -39.28 22.34
N LYS A 152 -57.41 -39.35 21.24
CA LYS A 152 -56.84 -39.44 19.88
C LYS A 152 -56.43 -38.09 19.29
N ARG A 153 -57.02 -36.96 19.72
CA ARG A 153 -56.67 -35.62 19.19
C ARG A 153 -55.45 -35.01 19.88
N ILE A 154 -55.23 -35.26 21.18
CA ILE A 154 -54.03 -34.80 21.88
C ILE A 154 -52.79 -35.54 21.35
N ALA A 155 -52.84 -36.87 21.19
CA ALA A 155 -51.74 -37.63 20.61
C ALA A 155 -51.37 -37.18 19.19
N LEU A 156 -52.36 -36.77 18.38
CA LEU A 156 -52.14 -36.28 17.02
C LEU A 156 -51.51 -34.88 17.00
N ILE A 157 -51.91 -33.97 17.90
CA ILE A 157 -51.32 -32.62 18.02
C ILE A 157 -49.90 -32.70 18.59
N THR A 158 -49.65 -33.53 19.61
CA THR A 158 -48.31 -33.72 20.17
C THR A 158 -47.37 -34.40 19.17
N GLY A 159 -47.88 -35.34 18.36
CA GLY A 159 -47.13 -35.94 17.25
C GLY A 159 -46.82 -34.94 16.13
N LEU A 160 -47.74 -34.03 15.80
CA LEU A 160 -47.52 -32.99 14.80
C LEU A 160 -46.49 -31.95 15.27
N ILE A 161 -46.58 -31.49 16.52
CA ILE A 161 -45.61 -30.55 17.11
C ILE A 161 -44.24 -31.22 17.23
N GLY A 162 -44.17 -32.47 17.68
CA GLY A 162 -42.93 -33.26 17.70
C GLY A 162 -42.32 -33.43 16.30
N GLY A 163 -43.16 -33.69 15.30
CA GLY A 163 -42.73 -33.77 13.90
C GLY A 163 -42.19 -32.45 13.36
N ILE A 164 -42.82 -31.31 13.67
CA ILE A 164 -42.35 -29.98 13.26
C ILE A 164 -41.03 -29.61 13.95
N VAL A 165 -40.85 -29.95 15.23
CA VAL A 165 -39.58 -29.73 15.94
C VAL A 165 -38.46 -30.60 15.37
N ILE A 166 -38.74 -31.87 15.03
CA ILE A 166 -37.76 -32.76 14.41
C ILE A 166 -37.43 -32.31 12.99
N LEU A 167 -38.42 -31.89 12.18
CA LEU A 167 -38.19 -31.37 10.83
C LEU A 167 -37.51 -30.00 10.84
N GLY A 168 -37.82 -29.15 11.80
CA GLY A 168 -37.16 -27.86 12.02
C GLY A 168 -35.72 -28.04 12.50
N ALA A 169 -35.47 -28.95 13.43
CA ALA A 169 -34.13 -29.26 13.93
C ALA A 169 -33.28 -30.00 12.89
N SER A 170 -33.84 -30.94 12.15
CA SER A 170 -33.15 -31.64 11.06
C SER A 170 -32.93 -30.75 9.84
N GLY A 171 -33.88 -29.86 9.53
CA GLY A 171 -33.73 -28.82 8.52
C GLY A 171 -32.68 -27.79 8.91
N TRP A 172 -32.67 -27.32 10.16
CA TRP A 172 -31.62 -26.44 10.70
C TRP A 172 -30.26 -27.14 10.72
N PHE A 173 -30.21 -28.40 11.14
CA PHE A 173 -28.98 -29.19 11.16
C PHE A 173 -28.46 -29.42 9.74
N ALA A 174 -29.29 -29.87 8.80
CA ALA A 174 -28.94 -30.02 7.40
C ALA A 174 -28.52 -28.69 6.77
N TYR A 175 -29.22 -27.59 7.05
CA TYR A 175 -28.85 -26.24 6.61
C TYR A 175 -27.50 -25.82 7.21
N SER A 176 -27.28 -26.06 8.50
CA SER A 176 -26.05 -25.73 9.20
C SER A 176 -24.86 -26.57 8.74
N VAL A 177 -25.07 -27.85 8.41
CA VAL A 177 -24.03 -28.77 7.93
C VAL A 177 -23.74 -28.51 6.45
N PHE A 178 -24.77 -28.33 5.62
CA PHE A 178 -24.62 -28.09 4.18
C PHE A 178 -24.09 -26.68 3.86
N LEU A 179 -24.42 -25.66 4.67
CA LEU A 179 -23.78 -24.33 4.59
C LEU A 179 -22.50 -24.23 5.42
N ALA A 180 -22.08 -25.29 6.09
CA ALA A 180 -20.80 -25.35 6.79
C ALA A 180 -19.68 -26.03 6.00
N SER A 181 -19.90 -26.49 4.76
CA SER A 181 -18.78 -27.02 3.95
C SER A 181 -17.67 -25.96 3.92
N PRO A 182 -16.44 -26.31 4.36
CA PRO A 182 -15.33 -25.36 4.42
C PRO A 182 -15.05 -24.65 3.10
N GLU A 183 -15.23 -25.34 1.98
CA GLU A 183 -15.01 -24.83 0.63
C GLU A 183 -16.00 -23.71 0.31
N LYS A 184 -17.27 -23.89 0.66
CA LYS A 184 -18.30 -22.86 0.49
C LYS A 184 -18.01 -21.63 1.35
N VAL A 185 -17.39 -21.82 2.52
CA VAL A 185 -16.95 -20.69 3.36
C VAL A 185 -15.85 -19.90 2.67
N LEU A 186 -14.87 -20.57 2.04
CA LEU A 186 -13.82 -19.91 1.27
C LEU A 186 -14.39 -19.17 0.06
N ASP A 187 -15.35 -19.76 -0.66
CA ASP A 187 -16.02 -19.07 -1.78
C ASP A 187 -16.73 -17.79 -1.32
N VAL A 188 -17.52 -17.88 -0.24
CA VAL A 188 -18.22 -16.72 0.32
C VAL A 188 -17.23 -15.68 0.83
N MET A 189 -16.09 -16.12 1.37
CA MET A 189 -15.03 -15.21 1.79
C MET A 189 -14.43 -14.44 0.61
N MET A 190 -14.10 -15.12 -0.49
CA MET A 190 -13.59 -14.46 -1.69
C MET A 190 -14.60 -13.47 -2.28
N LEU A 191 -15.89 -13.80 -2.23
CA LEU A 191 -16.97 -12.88 -2.62
C LEU A 191 -17.03 -11.66 -1.71
N ASN A 192 -16.97 -11.86 -0.39
CA ASN A 192 -17.05 -10.75 0.56
C ASN A 192 -15.81 -9.86 0.52
N LEU A 193 -14.63 -10.42 0.22
CA LEU A 193 -13.40 -9.66 0.02
C LEU A 193 -13.50 -8.64 -1.12
N ARG A 194 -14.22 -8.95 -2.21
CA ARG A 194 -14.50 -8.00 -3.30
C ARG A 194 -15.19 -6.73 -2.79
N ASP A 195 -16.08 -6.90 -1.81
CA ASP A 195 -16.94 -5.84 -1.30
C ASP A 195 -16.26 -5.06 -0.16
N VAL A 196 -15.04 -5.44 0.25
CA VAL A 196 -14.23 -4.68 1.21
C VAL A 196 -13.73 -3.40 0.56
N ARG A 197 -14.18 -2.26 1.09
CA ARG A 197 -13.74 -0.92 0.66
C ARG A 197 -12.75 -0.28 1.62
N SER A 198 -12.68 -0.76 2.85
CA SER A 198 -11.69 -0.31 3.82
C SER A 198 -11.31 -1.44 4.75
N GLY A 199 -10.14 -1.33 5.38
CA GLY A 199 -9.66 -2.31 6.34
C GLY A 199 -8.30 -1.94 6.86
N ALA A 200 -8.00 -2.37 8.08
CA ALA A 200 -6.68 -2.31 8.68
C ALA A 200 -6.00 -3.66 8.56
N PHE A 201 -4.68 -3.66 8.45
CA PHE A 201 -3.87 -4.86 8.35
C PHE A 201 -2.57 -4.73 9.15
N SER A 202 -2.03 -5.87 9.55
CA SER A 202 -0.64 -5.99 9.97
C SER A 202 -0.06 -7.29 9.47
N GLY A 203 1.25 -7.33 9.27
CA GLY A 203 1.89 -8.54 8.83
C GLY A 203 3.39 -8.53 9.03
N GLU A 204 3.94 -9.73 9.03
CA GLU A 204 5.37 -10.00 9.08
C GLU A 204 5.71 -11.01 8.01
N VAL A 205 6.73 -10.71 7.22
CA VAL A 205 7.33 -11.59 6.24
C VAL A 205 8.78 -11.82 6.67
N THR A 206 9.14 -13.07 6.87
CA THR A 206 10.53 -13.49 7.11
C THR A 206 11.00 -14.34 5.94
N LEU A 207 12.10 -13.94 5.33
CA LEU A 207 12.77 -14.68 4.27
C LEU A 207 14.16 -15.07 4.76
N GLN A 208 14.42 -16.36 4.87
CA GLN A 208 15.74 -16.92 5.13
C GLN A 208 16.26 -17.53 3.85
N THR A 209 17.43 -17.14 3.37
CA THR A 209 17.95 -17.64 2.10
C THR A 209 19.46 -17.68 2.08
N ASN A 210 20.01 -18.64 1.35
CA ASN A 210 21.41 -18.67 0.92
C ASN A 210 21.55 -18.46 -0.61
N ALA A 211 20.46 -18.12 -1.30
CA ALA A 211 20.38 -18.05 -2.76
C ALA A 211 20.38 -16.62 -3.32
N LEU A 212 19.84 -15.64 -2.58
CA LEU A 212 19.67 -14.24 -3.05
C LEU A 212 20.98 -13.53 -3.42
N LEU A 213 22.10 -13.99 -2.87
CA LEU A 213 23.41 -13.37 -3.00
C LEU A 213 23.93 -13.33 -4.44
N ASP A 214 23.73 -14.40 -5.20
CA ASP A 214 24.21 -14.47 -6.58
C ASP A 214 23.38 -13.56 -7.49
N SER A 215 22.09 -13.39 -7.21
CA SER A 215 21.21 -12.53 -8.01
C SER A 215 21.45 -11.05 -7.72
N LEU A 216 21.55 -10.64 -6.45
CA LEU A 216 21.84 -9.25 -6.08
C LEU A 216 23.21 -8.80 -6.60
N THR A 217 24.23 -9.64 -6.48
CA THR A 217 25.56 -9.34 -7.03
C THR A 217 25.54 -9.27 -8.56
N SER A 218 24.78 -10.14 -9.23
CA SER A 218 24.61 -10.08 -10.70
C SER A 218 23.85 -8.84 -11.19
N ALA A 219 22.87 -8.33 -10.43
CA ALA A 219 22.16 -7.10 -10.79
C ALA A 219 23.05 -5.85 -10.68
N THR A 220 24.04 -5.88 -9.78
CA THR A 220 25.07 -4.83 -9.67
C THR A 220 26.30 -5.06 -10.55
N SER A 221 26.29 -6.11 -11.39
CA SER A 221 27.48 -6.62 -12.11
C SER A 221 27.79 -5.89 -13.42
N THR A 222 28.17 -4.61 -13.33
CA THR A 222 29.47 -4.34 -13.96
C THR A 222 30.49 -4.97 -13.01
N ARG A 223 31.14 -6.05 -13.42
CA ARG A 223 32.15 -6.79 -12.62
C ARG A 223 33.27 -5.88 -12.08
N ASP A 224 33.39 -4.67 -12.63
CA ASP A 224 34.32 -3.62 -12.23
C ASP A 224 33.71 -2.56 -11.29
N SER A 225 32.48 -2.76 -10.80
CA SER A 225 31.90 -1.84 -9.82
C SER A 225 32.69 -1.92 -8.52
N GLN A 226 33.36 -0.82 -8.20
CA GLN A 226 34.04 -0.59 -6.91
C GLN A 226 33.14 -0.78 -5.68
N PHE A 227 31.81 -0.86 -5.88
CA PHE A 227 30.83 -1.10 -4.82
C PHE A 227 30.48 -2.58 -4.62
N ALA A 228 30.91 -3.50 -5.49
CA ALA A 228 30.61 -4.93 -5.35
C ALA A 228 31.03 -5.52 -3.98
N PRO A 229 32.20 -5.18 -3.40
CA PRO A 229 32.57 -5.67 -2.07
C PRO A 229 31.64 -5.19 -0.94
N LEU A 230 30.94 -4.05 -1.11
CA LEU A 230 30.04 -3.51 -0.09
C LEU A 230 28.72 -4.30 0.03
N PHE A 231 28.40 -5.13 -0.97
CA PHE A 231 27.19 -5.96 -0.98
C PHE A 231 27.51 -7.46 -0.88
N ALA A 232 28.78 -7.83 -0.69
CA ALA A 232 29.18 -9.21 -0.46
C ALA A 232 28.78 -9.64 0.96
N ILE A 233 27.88 -10.61 1.07
CA ILE A 233 27.40 -11.16 2.34
C ILE A 233 27.71 -12.65 2.36
N ASP A 234 28.45 -13.13 3.35
CA ASP A 234 28.77 -14.55 3.45
C ASP A 234 27.68 -15.35 4.19
N GLY A 235 27.20 -16.41 3.54
CA GLY A 235 26.30 -17.40 4.12
C GLY A 235 24.82 -17.02 4.07
N ALA A 236 23.99 -17.73 4.86
CA ALA A 236 22.55 -17.51 4.89
C ALA A 236 22.20 -16.15 5.52
N VAL A 237 21.24 -15.44 4.93
CA VAL A 237 20.72 -14.13 5.35
C VAL A 237 19.26 -14.27 5.72
N THR A 238 18.85 -13.62 6.81
CA THR A 238 17.46 -13.45 7.22
C THR A 238 17.03 -12.01 6.95
N ILE A 239 16.05 -11.85 6.07
CA ILE A 239 15.37 -10.60 5.79
C ILE A 239 14.02 -10.63 6.50
N ARG A 240 13.71 -9.63 7.32
CA ARG A 240 12.40 -9.49 7.96
C ARG A 240 11.76 -8.19 7.53
N ALA A 241 10.54 -8.27 7.02
CA ALA A 241 9.71 -7.13 6.69
C ALA A 241 8.46 -7.15 7.56
N LYS A 242 8.26 -6.11 8.37
CA LYS A 242 7.03 -5.88 9.13
C LYS A 242 6.27 -4.76 8.49
N ALA A 243 4.96 -4.90 8.44
CA ALA A 243 4.07 -3.91 7.88
C ALA A 243 2.81 -3.79 8.73
N SER A 244 2.30 -2.58 8.88
CA SER A 244 0.96 -2.34 9.39
C SER A 244 0.35 -1.13 8.70
N GLY A 245 -0.95 -1.11 8.53
CA GLY A 245 -1.57 -0.03 7.78
C GLY A 245 -3.07 -0.12 7.76
N ALA A 246 -3.68 0.82 7.07
CA ALA A 246 -5.08 0.74 6.73
C ALA A 246 -5.33 1.43 5.39
N ILE A 247 -6.37 0.96 4.72
CA ILE A 247 -6.87 1.52 3.46
C ILE A 247 -8.33 1.92 3.65
N ASP A 248 -8.73 3.01 3.03
CA ASP A 248 -10.12 3.47 2.95
C ASP A 248 -10.41 4.00 1.55
N MET A 249 -11.21 3.22 0.84
CA MET A 249 -11.72 3.49 -0.50
C MET A 249 -13.25 3.62 -0.50
N ILE A 250 -13.86 3.88 0.67
CA ILE A 250 -15.31 4.13 0.75
C ILE A 250 -15.65 5.36 -0.09
N ASP A 251 -14.85 6.42 0.03
CA ASP A 251 -14.89 7.59 -0.85
C ASP A 251 -13.88 7.42 -1.99
N SER A 252 -14.39 7.16 -3.21
CA SER A 252 -13.54 6.96 -4.39
C SER A 252 -12.80 8.22 -4.83
N THR A 253 -13.28 9.41 -4.44
CA THR A 253 -12.68 10.71 -4.78
C THR A 253 -11.59 11.12 -3.80
N ASN A 254 -11.71 10.67 -2.55
CA ASN A 254 -10.79 10.93 -1.45
C ASN A 254 -10.35 9.62 -0.79
N LYS A 255 -9.66 8.78 -1.58
CA LYS A 255 -9.04 7.56 -1.06
C LYS A 255 -8.02 7.94 0.00
N LYS A 256 -8.03 7.20 1.11
CA LYS A 256 -7.06 7.36 2.19
C LYS A 256 -6.34 6.06 2.41
N SER A 257 -5.07 6.15 2.76
CA SER A 257 -4.35 5.00 3.27
C SER A 257 -3.20 5.45 4.14
N TYR A 258 -2.77 4.58 5.04
CA TYR A 258 -1.47 4.71 5.66
C TYR A 258 -0.83 3.32 5.77
N PHE A 259 0.49 3.31 5.75
CA PHE A 259 1.28 2.10 5.78
C PHE A 259 2.59 2.40 6.50
N ILE A 260 2.90 1.65 7.54
CA ILE A 260 4.15 1.69 8.28
C ILE A 260 4.86 0.38 7.97
N SER A 261 6.06 0.48 7.41
CA SER A 261 6.91 -0.68 7.13
C SER A 261 8.25 -0.57 7.81
N GLU A 262 8.78 -1.70 8.22
CA GLU A 262 10.13 -1.88 8.72
C GLU A 262 10.75 -3.06 7.96
N LEU A 263 11.88 -2.83 7.30
CA LEU A 263 12.69 -3.84 6.67
C LEU A 263 13.99 -3.99 7.46
N SER A 264 14.35 -5.21 7.84
CA SER A 264 15.60 -5.49 8.54
C SER A 264 16.33 -6.69 7.94
N MET A 265 17.66 -6.68 8.03
CA MET A 265 18.51 -7.81 7.65
C MET A 265 19.47 -8.12 8.79
N ASP A 266 19.60 -9.40 9.13
CA ASP A 266 20.48 -9.86 10.23
C ASP A 266 21.97 -9.84 9.87
N LYS A 267 22.28 -9.86 8.58
CA LYS A 267 23.63 -9.79 8.05
C LYS A 267 23.71 -8.73 6.98
N TRP A 268 24.35 -7.63 7.32
CA TRP A 268 24.71 -6.59 6.38
C TRP A 268 26.18 -6.19 6.61
N PRO A 269 26.98 -5.97 5.55
CA PRO A 269 28.43 -5.81 5.70
C PRO A 269 28.84 -4.60 6.53
N MET A 270 27.92 -3.63 6.71
CA MET A 270 28.15 -2.38 7.41
C MET A 270 27.47 -2.31 8.80
N GLY A 271 26.98 -3.44 9.32
CA GLY A 271 26.33 -3.51 10.64
C GLY A 271 24.88 -3.97 10.55
N ASP A 272 24.01 -3.48 11.43
CA ASP A 272 22.57 -3.79 11.38
C ASP A 272 21.89 -2.98 10.28
N PHE A 273 21.22 -3.65 9.34
CA PHE A 273 20.40 -2.97 8.34
C PHE A 273 18.97 -2.87 8.85
N ILE A 274 18.48 -1.65 9.05
CA ILE A 274 17.07 -1.37 9.37
C ILE A 274 16.62 -0.16 8.55
N LEU A 275 15.58 -0.35 7.74
CA LEU A 275 14.89 0.69 6.98
C LEU A 275 13.44 0.75 7.42
N GLY A 276 13.09 1.82 8.13
CA GLY A 276 11.73 2.11 8.58
C GLY A 276 11.12 3.22 7.72
N ALA A 277 9.91 3.03 7.22
CA ALA A 277 9.18 4.04 6.48
C ALA A 277 7.71 4.09 6.90
N GLU A 278 7.13 5.27 6.86
CA GLU A 278 5.70 5.49 6.98
C GLU A 278 5.20 6.21 5.72
N TYR A 279 4.20 5.65 5.09
CA TYR A 279 3.52 6.16 3.92
C TYR A 279 2.11 6.58 4.34
N ARG A 280 1.64 7.73 3.83
CA ARG A 280 0.24 8.16 3.94
C ARG A 280 -0.25 8.67 2.60
N ASN A 281 -1.45 8.26 2.20
CA ASN A 281 -2.19 8.87 1.10
C ASN A 281 -3.44 9.55 1.67
N VAL A 282 -3.59 10.85 1.41
CA VAL A 282 -4.77 11.61 1.82
C VAL A 282 -4.94 12.81 0.90
N ALA A 283 -6.18 13.09 0.49
CA ALA A 283 -6.50 14.19 -0.43
C ALA A 283 -5.65 14.14 -1.72
N GLN A 284 -5.45 12.93 -2.27
CA GLN A 284 -4.67 12.68 -3.50
C GLN A 284 -3.21 13.12 -3.41
N ARG A 285 -2.64 13.19 -2.20
CA ARG A 285 -1.22 13.44 -1.98
C ARG A 285 -0.60 12.29 -1.24
N THR A 286 0.60 11.93 -1.66
CA THR A 286 1.39 10.91 -1.02
C THR A 286 2.41 11.57 -0.10
N TYR A 287 2.49 11.07 1.12
CA TYR A 287 3.44 11.51 2.13
C TYR A 287 4.28 10.32 2.56
N VAL A 288 5.58 10.50 2.65
CA VAL A 288 6.52 9.47 3.10
C VAL A 288 7.38 10.04 4.21
N GLN A 289 7.50 9.33 5.33
CA GLN A 289 8.45 9.60 6.39
C GLN A 289 9.42 8.44 6.48
N ILE A 290 10.71 8.72 6.47
CA ILE A 290 11.70 7.69 6.74
C ILE A 290 11.94 7.67 8.26
N LYS A 291 11.45 6.63 8.95
CA LYS A 291 11.55 6.47 10.41
C LYS A 291 12.93 5.99 10.84
N ASP A 292 13.48 5.04 10.10
CA ASP A 292 14.79 4.45 10.38
C ASP A 292 15.55 4.32 9.07
N VAL A 293 16.84 4.61 9.14
CA VAL A 293 17.77 4.53 8.01
C VAL A 293 18.90 3.61 8.42
N PRO A 294 19.38 2.75 7.51
CA PRO A 294 20.57 1.96 7.77
C PRO A 294 21.78 2.90 7.88
N ASP A 295 22.73 2.57 8.75
CA ASP A 295 24.03 3.21 8.73
C ASP A 295 24.82 2.64 7.53
N LEU A 296 25.15 3.51 6.59
CA LEU A 296 25.93 3.13 5.41
C LEU A 296 27.44 3.30 5.63
N GLY A 297 27.89 3.77 6.81
CA GLY A 297 29.31 3.96 7.15
C GLY A 297 30.01 5.12 6.43
N PHE A 298 29.80 5.29 5.13
CA PHE A 298 30.40 6.36 4.30
C PHE A 298 29.48 7.57 4.09
N PHE A 299 28.18 7.42 4.35
CA PHE A 299 27.17 8.46 4.14
C PHE A 299 26.11 8.41 5.23
N SER A 300 25.96 9.51 5.99
CA SER A 300 24.92 9.60 7.00
C SER A 300 23.58 9.97 6.36
N LEU A 301 22.61 9.07 6.43
CA LEU A 301 21.21 9.33 6.04
C LEU A 301 20.39 9.96 7.18
N SER A 302 21.03 10.37 8.28
CA SER A 302 20.34 10.85 9.48
C SER A 302 19.45 12.08 9.23
N PHE A 303 19.76 12.89 8.21
CA PHE A 303 18.94 14.05 7.83
C PHE A 303 17.56 13.67 7.26
N LEU A 304 17.40 12.44 6.76
CA LEU A 304 16.11 11.92 6.29
C LEU A 304 15.24 11.41 7.44
N LYS A 305 15.87 11.05 8.57
CA LYS A 305 15.19 10.43 9.69
C LYS A 305 14.10 11.36 10.24
N ASN A 306 12.91 10.81 10.43
CA ASN A 306 11.70 11.47 10.93
C ASN A 306 11.22 12.69 10.13
N SER A 307 11.74 12.94 8.92
CA SER A 307 11.25 14.01 8.06
C SER A 307 10.12 13.51 7.15
N TRP A 308 9.02 14.28 7.07
CA TRP A 308 7.96 14.02 6.11
C TRP A 308 8.28 14.63 4.75
N PHE A 309 7.99 13.85 3.71
CA PHE A 309 8.19 14.21 2.31
C PHE A 309 6.87 14.07 1.58
N MET A 310 6.50 15.09 0.82
CA MET A 310 5.32 15.10 -0.03
C MET A 310 5.76 14.76 -1.46
N LEU A 311 5.13 13.73 -2.01
CA LEU A 311 5.26 13.30 -3.39
C LEU A 311 3.95 13.65 -4.11
N GLU A 312 4.05 14.36 -5.24
CA GLU A 312 2.90 14.53 -6.13
C GLU A 312 2.67 13.19 -6.85
N ASN A 313 1.41 12.73 -6.94
CA ASN A 313 1.10 11.38 -7.43
C ASN A 313 1.59 11.14 -8.87
N THR A 314 1.64 12.18 -9.70
CA THR A 314 2.17 12.13 -11.07
C THR A 314 3.64 11.74 -11.10
N ASP A 315 4.42 12.21 -10.12
CA ASP A 315 5.85 11.95 -10.04
C ASP A 315 6.11 10.52 -9.61
N VAL A 316 5.29 9.99 -8.71
CA VAL A 316 5.42 8.60 -8.21
C VAL A 316 5.17 7.60 -9.34
N ALA A 317 4.10 7.78 -10.11
CA ALA A 317 3.78 6.89 -11.23
C ALA A 317 4.88 6.92 -12.31
N ALA A 318 5.37 8.12 -12.65
CA ALA A 318 6.43 8.29 -13.64
C ALA A 318 7.78 7.71 -13.17
N GLN A 319 8.16 7.93 -11.89
CA GLN A 319 9.47 7.51 -11.36
C GLN A 319 9.54 6.01 -11.07
N LEU A 320 8.45 5.40 -10.59
CA LEU A 320 8.42 3.97 -10.29
C LEU A 320 8.17 3.11 -11.54
N GLY A 321 7.98 3.71 -12.71
CA GLY A 321 7.62 3.00 -13.94
C GLY A 321 6.30 2.25 -13.83
N THR A 322 5.51 2.54 -12.78
CA THR A 322 4.16 2.03 -12.63
C THR A 322 3.29 2.96 -13.45
N GLU A 323 3.09 2.64 -14.73
CA GLU A 323 1.92 3.17 -15.44
C GLU A 323 0.72 2.98 -14.52
N GLU A 324 -0.05 4.04 -14.32
CA GLU A 324 -1.18 4.07 -13.41
C GLU A 324 -2.16 2.98 -13.85
N ARG A 325 -1.99 1.76 -13.31
CA ARG A 325 -2.84 0.64 -13.68
C ARG A 325 -4.25 1.04 -13.31
N ALA A 326 -5.08 1.17 -14.33
CA ALA A 326 -6.47 1.53 -14.15
C ALA A 326 -7.06 0.60 -13.08
N ALA A 327 -7.77 1.18 -12.11
CA ALA A 327 -8.46 0.39 -11.10
C ALA A 327 -9.35 -0.63 -11.81
N LEU A 328 -9.33 -1.90 -11.35
CA LEU A 328 -10.13 -2.96 -11.94
C LEU A 328 -11.59 -2.51 -12.11
N THR A 329 -12.11 -2.65 -13.33
CA THR A 329 -13.51 -2.40 -13.61
C THR A 329 -14.39 -3.37 -12.83
N GLU A 330 -15.66 -3.03 -12.63
CA GLU A 330 -16.60 -3.92 -11.94
C GLU A 330 -16.76 -5.26 -12.68
N GLU A 331 -16.71 -5.22 -14.01
CA GLU A 331 -16.72 -6.40 -14.87
C GLU A 331 -15.47 -7.28 -14.67
N GLN A 332 -14.28 -6.69 -14.70
CA GLN A 332 -13.02 -7.43 -14.44
C GLN A 332 -13.02 -8.08 -13.06
N ARG A 333 -13.56 -7.40 -12.03
CA ARG A 333 -13.71 -7.98 -10.69
C ARG A 333 -14.65 -9.18 -10.69
N GLY A 334 -15.75 -9.11 -11.44
CA GLY A 334 -16.66 -10.25 -11.64
C GLY A 334 -15.96 -11.43 -12.31
N GLN A 335 -15.25 -11.17 -13.40
CA GLN A 335 -14.49 -12.19 -14.13
C GLN A 335 -13.41 -12.85 -13.27
N LEU A 336 -12.72 -12.10 -12.41
CA LEU A 336 -11.73 -12.67 -11.48
C LEU A 336 -12.35 -13.62 -10.45
N ILE A 337 -13.57 -13.33 -10.00
CA ILE A 337 -14.32 -14.21 -9.09
C ILE A 337 -14.74 -15.50 -9.79
N ASP A 338 -15.21 -15.39 -11.03
CA ASP A 338 -15.61 -16.56 -11.79
C ASP A 338 -14.38 -17.42 -12.13
N ALA A 339 -13.26 -16.80 -12.51
CA ALA A 339 -11.98 -17.47 -12.67
C ALA A 339 -11.54 -18.20 -11.39
N TRP A 340 -11.74 -17.59 -10.21
CA TRP A 340 -11.49 -18.24 -8.91
C TRP A 340 -12.37 -19.48 -8.70
N ARG A 341 -13.66 -19.39 -9.02
CA ARG A 341 -14.61 -20.50 -8.84
C ARG A 341 -14.32 -21.67 -9.78
N GLU A 342 -13.89 -21.37 -11.01
CA GLU A 342 -13.52 -22.36 -12.02
C GLU A 342 -12.18 -23.03 -11.69
N ASN A 343 -11.25 -22.27 -11.11
CA ASN A 343 -9.89 -22.71 -10.82
C ASN A 343 -9.60 -22.67 -9.32
N ARG A 344 -10.43 -23.35 -8.51
CA ARG A 344 -10.28 -23.38 -7.05
C ARG A 344 -8.96 -24.02 -6.64
N PHE A 345 -7.96 -23.19 -6.39
CA PHE A 345 -6.62 -23.65 -6.06
C PHE A 345 -6.36 -23.80 -4.56
N LEU A 346 -7.23 -23.27 -3.68
CA LEU A 346 -7.13 -23.51 -2.24
C LEU A 346 -8.09 -24.62 -1.84
N LEU A 347 -7.53 -25.70 -1.31
CA LEU A 347 -8.28 -26.86 -0.83
C LEU A 347 -8.21 -26.91 0.69
N VAL A 348 -9.33 -27.22 1.34
CA VAL A 348 -9.35 -27.38 2.80
C VAL A 348 -8.88 -28.78 3.14
N ASN A 349 -7.71 -28.89 3.75
CA ASN A 349 -7.14 -30.15 4.21
C ASN A 349 -7.73 -30.56 5.56
N ALA A 350 -7.87 -29.60 6.48
CA ALA A 350 -8.47 -29.84 7.79
C ALA A 350 -9.19 -28.60 8.34
N THR A 351 -10.23 -28.84 9.14
CA THR A 351 -10.80 -27.80 10.01
C THR A 351 -10.16 -27.93 11.38
N LEU A 352 -9.51 -26.86 11.81
CA LEU A 352 -8.80 -26.77 13.09
C LEU A 352 -9.73 -26.19 14.18
N PRO A 353 -9.37 -26.31 15.46
CA PRO A 353 -10.12 -25.70 16.55
C PRO A 353 -10.36 -24.21 16.30
N ALA A 354 -11.57 -23.75 16.59
CA ALA A 354 -11.89 -22.36 16.35
C ALA A 354 -11.17 -21.44 17.33
N GLU A 355 -10.69 -20.31 16.82
CA GLU A 355 -9.98 -19.30 17.59
C GLU A 355 -10.70 -17.95 17.49
N ASP A 356 -10.49 -17.12 18.51
CA ASP A 356 -10.89 -15.72 18.49
C ASP A 356 -9.68 -14.89 18.04
N ILE A 357 -9.85 -14.10 16.98
CA ILE A 357 -8.82 -13.20 16.45
C ILE A 357 -9.31 -11.77 16.70
N GLU A 358 -8.67 -11.06 17.63
CA GLU A 358 -8.99 -9.68 17.99
C GLU A 358 -10.48 -9.42 18.33
N GLY A 359 -11.12 -10.35 19.04
CA GLY A 359 -12.53 -10.26 19.44
C GLY A 359 -13.51 -10.80 18.38
N VAL A 360 -13.01 -11.37 17.28
CA VAL A 360 -13.82 -11.96 16.22
C VAL A 360 -13.74 -13.48 16.29
N ALA A 361 -14.88 -14.13 16.53
CA ALA A 361 -14.97 -15.58 16.48
C ALA A 361 -14.76 -16.07 15.03
N THR A 362 -13.72 -16.87 14.81
CA THR A 362 -13.34 -17.36 13.47
C THR A 362 -13.57 -18.87 13.30
N ARG A 363 -13.46 -19.32 12.05
CA ARG A 363 -13.24 -20.71 11.66
C ARG A 363 -11.80 -20.81 11.18
N HIS A 364 -11.06 -21.80 11.69
CA HIS A 364 -9.65 -21.99 11.40
C HIS A 364 -9.49 -23.19 10.47
N TYR A 365 -8.83 -22.97 9.33
CA TYR A 365 -8.64 -23.98 8.30
C TYR A 365 -7.16 -24.18 8.03
N ALA A 366 -6.74 -25.44 7.95
CA ALA A 366 -5.50 -25.83 7.30
C ALA A 366 -5.79 -26.06 5.82
N LEU A 367 -5.03 -25.39 4.96
CA LEU A 367 -5.20 -25.36 3.52
C LEU A 367 -4.05 -26.11 2.82
N THR A 368 -4.33 -26.57 1.62
CA THR A 368 -3.33 -27.02 0.64
C THR A 368 -3.52 -26.26 -0.66
N LEU A 369 -2.45 -26.18 -1.46
CA LEU A 369 -2.45 -25.51 -2.76
C LEU A 369 -2.48 -26.57 -3.87
N ASP A 370 -3.53 -26.52 -4.70
CA ASP A 370 -3.51 -27.17 -6.00
C ASP A 370 -2.71 -26.30 -6.98
N LYS A 371 -1.47 -26.72 -7.25
CA LYS A 371 -0.52 -25.95 -8.07
C LYS A 371 -1.01 -25.79 -9.51
N GLU A 372 -1.65 -26.80 -10.08
CA GLU A 372 -2.13 -26.77 -11.46
C GLU A 372 -3.32 -25.81 -11.60
N ALA A 373 -4.29 -25.91 -10.69
CA ALA A 373 -5.39 -24.96 -10.64
C ALA A 373 -4.90 -23.52 -10.39
N PHE A 374 -3.86 -23.34 -9.57
CA PHE A 374 -3.28 -22.02 -9.32
C PHE A 374 -2.64 -21.42 -10.58
N VAL A 375 -1.89 -22.22 -11.35
CA VAL A 375 -1.31 -21.80 -12.64
C VAL A 375 -2.42 -21.34 -13.60
N SER A 376 -3.47 -22.15 -13.74
CA SER A 376 -4.62 -21.83 -14.60
C SER A 376 -5.35 -20.56 -14.17
N TRP A 377 -5.49 -20.36 -12.85
CA TRP A 377 -6.05 -19.12 -12.31
C TRP A 377 -5.18 -17.89 -12.64
N ILE A 378 -3.85 -17.96 -12.44
CA ILE A 378 -2.93 -16.84 -12.74
C ILE A 378 -2.99 -16.46 -14.22
N ILE A 379 -3.00 -17.44 -15.13
CA ILE A 379 -3.07 -17.19 -16.57
C ILE A 379 -4.40 -16.49 -16.92
N THR A 380 -5.52 -17.00 -16.41
CA THR A 380 -6.85 -16.41 -16.62
C THR A 380 -6.92 -15.00 -16.03
N ALA A 381 -6.41 -14.79 -14.82
CA ALA A 381 -6.38 -13.49 -14.15
C ALA A 381 -5.53 -12.47 -14.93
N ASN A 382 -4.37 -12.88 -15.45
CA ASN A 382 -3.52 -12.00 -16.26
C ASN A 382 -4.19 -11.61 -17.58
N ALA A 383 -4.92 -12.52 -18.22
CA ALA A 383 -5.72 -12.20 -19.41
C ALA A 383 -6.83 -11.17 -19.08
N ILE A 384 -7.54 -11.34 -17.97
CA ILE A 384 -8.58 -10.40 -17.52
C ILE A 384 -7.99 -9.00 -17.23
N MET A 385 -6.81 -8.96 -16.61
CA MET A 385 -6.09 -7.73 -16.29
C MET A 385 -5.33 -7.12 -17.46
N GLN A 386 -5.36 -7.76 -18.65
CA GLN A 386 -4.63 -7.33 -19.85
C GLN A 386 -3.12 -7.23 -19.63
N ASN A 387 -2.56 -8.05 -18.74
CA ASN A 387 -1.12 -8.15 -18.55
C ASN A 387 -0.49 -8.97 -19.68
N PRO A 388 0.83 -8.81 -19.94
CA PRO A 388 1.54 -9.70 -20.86
C PRO A 388 1.32 -11.17 -20.52
N PRO A 389 1.19 -12.05 -21.54
CA PRO A 389 0.94 -13.46 -21.31
C PRO A 389 2.06 -14.06 -20.47
N THR A 390 1.66 -14.83 -19.45
CA THR A 390 2.60 -15.56 -18.59
C THR A 390 2.90 -16.91 -19.21
N ASP A 391 4.18 -17.26 -19.33
CA ASP A 391 4.57 -18.59 -19.76
C ASP A 391 4.19 -19.63 -18.71
N GLN A 392 3.22 -20.48 -19.06
CA GLN A 392 2.69 -21.54 -18.20
C GLN A 392 3.81 -22.50 -17.75
N GLY A 393 4.73 -22.85 -18.66
CA GLY A 393 5.81 -23.80 -18.38
C GLY A 393 6.79 -23.30 -17.33
N SER A 394 7.19 -22.02 -17.44
CA SER A 394 8.03 -21.35 -16.46
C SER A 394 7.35 -21.25 -15.09
N LEU A 395 6.08 -20.84 -15.04
CA LEU A 395 5.34 -20.71 -13.78
C LEU A 395 5.16 -22.05 -13.08
N ALA A 396 4.80 -23.11 -13.82
CA ALA A 396 4.66 -24.46 -13.28
C ALA A 396 5.99 -24.95 -12.67
N LYS A 397 7.12 -24.77 -13.37
CA LYS A 397 8.45 -25.14 -12.86
C LYS A 397 8.83 -24.39 -11.58
N GLN A 398 8.48 -23.11 -11.47
CA GLN A 398 8.71 -22.33 -10.25
C GLN A 398 7.85 -22.84 -9.08
N LEU A 399 6.60 -23.22 -9.34
CA LEU A 399 5.72 -23.78 -8.31
C LEU A 399 6.14 -25.19 -7.91
N ASP A 400 6.72 -25.99 -8.80
CA ASP A 400 7.24 -27.32 -8.47
C ASP A 400 8.36 -27.26 -7.44
N SER A 401 9.19 -26.21 -7.45
CA SER A 401 10.24 -26.01 -6.44
C SER A 401 9.73 -25.49 -5.10
N LEU A 402 8.47 -25.03 -5.04
CA LEU A 402 7.80 -24.57 -3.83
C LEU A 402 7.22 -25.75 -3.04
N THR A 403 7.66 -25.89 -1.79
CA THR A 403 7.08 -26.80 -0.80
C THR A 403 6.39 -25.98 0.27
N ILE A 404 5.08 -26.15 0.42
CA ILE A 404 4.29 -25.45 1.45
C ILE A 404 4.24 -26.35 2.69
N ASN A 405 4.81 -25.86 3.78
CA ASN A 405 4.86 -26.59 5.05
C ASN A 405 3.61 -26.32 5.89
N THR A 406 3.23 -25.03 5.95
CA THR A 406 2.07 -24.56 6.72
C THR A 406 1.29 -23.59 5.84
N PHE A 407 -0.03 -23.77 5.74
CA PHE A 407 -0.91 -22.79 5.13
C PHE A 407 -2.22 -22.80 5.92
N GLU A 408 -2.43 -21.79 6.74
CA GLU A 408 -3.60 -21.68 7.61
C GLU A 408 -4.33 -20.36 7.41
N LEU A 409 -5.66 -20.42 7.53
CA LEU A 409 -6.54 -19.28 7.29
C LEU A 409 -7.65 -19.24 8.35
N TRP A 410 -7.88 -18.05 8.91
CA TRP A 410 -8.94 -17.79 9.87
C TRP A 410 -10.00 -16.92 9.22
N VAL A 411 -11.21 -17.46 9.07
CA VAL A 411 -12.34 -16.79 8.43
C VAL A 411 -13.40 -16.47 9.47
N GLY A 412 -13.82 -15.21 9.57
CA GLY A 412 -14.80 -14.79 10.57
C GLY A 412 -16.15 -15.52 10.39
N ARG A 413 -16.74 -15.98 11.51
CA ARG A 413 -17.97 -16.79 11.45
C ARG A 413 -19.18 -16.01 10.94
N ARG A 414 -19.21 -14.69 11.20
CA ARG A 414 -20.33 -13.80 10.91
C ARG A 414 -20.15 -13.02 9.62
N ASP A 415 -19.02 -12.32 9.49
CA ASP A 415 -18.69 -11.47 8.34
C ASP A 415 -18.12 -12.25 7.15
N ARG A 416 -17.62 -13.47 7.40
CA ARG A 416 -16.97 -14.33 6.40
C ARG A 416 -15.75 -13.67 5.75
N LEU A 417 -15.03 -12.81 6.46
CA LEU A 417 -13.80 -12.18 5.95
C LEU A 417 -12.56 -12.88 6.53
N PRO A 418 -11.39 -12.82 5.86
CA PRO A 418 -10.16 -13.38 6.40
C PRO A 418 -9.60 -12.44 7.48
N HIS A 419 -9.42 -12.95 8.70
CA HIS A 419 -8.87 -12.19 9.82
C HIS A 419 -7.40 -12.51 10.08
N LYS A 420 -6.94 -13.68 9.69
CA LYS A 420 -5.53 -14.10 9.80
C LYS A 420 -5.15 -15.08 8.70
N LEU A 421 -3.93 -14.98 8.21
CA LEU A 421 -3.28 -15.88 7.27
C LEU A 421 -1.90 -16.22 7.82
N LEU A 422 -1.55 -17.51 7.80
CA LEU A 422 -0.20 -17.99 8.10
C LEU A 422 0.26 -18.86 6.93
N LEU A 423 1.42 -18.55 6.35
CA LEU A 423 2.05 -19.32 5.29
C LEU A 423 3.52 -19.55 5.65
N GLU A 424 3.94 -20.81 5.64
CA GLU A 424 5.34 -21.19 5.72
C GLU A 424 5.67 -22.07 4.53
N ALA A 425 6.65 -21.67 3.74
CA ALA A 425 7.05 -22.41 2.56
C ALA A 425 8.56 -22.41 2.42
N THR A 426 9.07 -23.41 1.70
CA THR A 426 10.47 -23.52 1.31
C THR A 426 10.55 -23.66 -0.19
N MET A 427 11.44 -22.90 -0.81
CA MET A 427 11.74 -22.95 -2.23
C MET A 427 13.15 -23.50 -2.42
N ARG A 428 13.33 -24.36 -3.42
CA ARG A 428 14.65 -24.80 -3.88
C ARG A 428 15.00 -24.09 -5.18
N ASP A 429 16.26 -23.70 -5.32
CA ASP A 429 16.74 -23.21 -6.61
C ASP A 429 16.73 -24.37 -7.62
N THR A 430 16.22 -24.12 -8.82
CA THR A 430 16.09 -25.14 -9.87
C THR A 430 17.43 -25.46 -10.54
N SER A 431 18.40 -24.56 -10.45
CA SER A 431 19.77 -24.72 -10.97
C SER A 431 20.73 -25.32 -9.94
N ASP A 432 20.50 -25.07 -8.64
CA ASP A 432 21.34 -25.56 -7.55
C ASP A 432 20.49 -26.00 -6.34
N ALA A 433 20.24 -27.30 -6.24
CA ALA A 433 19.41 -27.86 -5.17
C ALA A 433 19.96 -27.63 -3.74
N SER A 434 21.23 -27.22 -3.59
CA SER A 434 21.80 -26.86 -2.28
C SER A 434 21.35 -25.47 -1.80
N LYS A 435 20.87 -24.63 -2.72
CA LYS A 435 20.31 -23.31 -2.43
C LYS A 435 18.84 -23.43 -2.11
N THR A 436 18.50 -23.01 -0.90
CA THR A 436 17.14 -23.08 -0.37
C THR A 436 16.75 -21.75 0.24
N SER A 437 15.49 -21.39 0.08
CA SER A 437 14.91 -20.20 0.71
C SER A 437 13.69 -20.62 1.50
N ALA A 438 13.61 -20.26 2.78
CA ALA A 438 12.43 -20.42 3.60
C ALA A 438 11.72 -19.08 3.72
N ILE A 439 10.43 -19.05 3.44
CA ILE A 439 9.56 -17.90 3.60
C ILE A 439 8.51 -18.19 4.66
N SER A 440 8.31 -17.26 5.58
CA SER A 440 7.23 -17.25 6.55
C SER A 440 6.46 -15.94 6.40
N ILE A 441 5.15 -16.02 6.28
CA ILE A 441 4.24 -14.89 6.12
C ILE A 441 3.15 -15.05 7.18
N ALA A 442 2.99 -14.04 8.02
CA ALA A 442 1.85 -13.90 8.92
C ALA A 442 1.14 -12.59 8.58
N LEU A 443 -0.12 -12.64 8.18
CA LEU A 443 -0.95 -11.46 7.94
C LEU A 443 -2.18 -11.50 8.83
N THR A 444 -2.60 -10.35 9.35
CA THR A 444 -3.86 -10.16 10.05
C THR A 444 -4.61 -8.98 9.44
N GLY A 445 -5.93 -9.09 9.38
CA GLY A 445 -6.82 -8.06 8.83
C GLY A 445 -7.98 -7.80 9.78
N LYS A 446 -8.38 -6.54 9.90
CA LYS A 446 -9.45 -6.10 10.79
C LYS A 446 -10.14 -4.84 10.31
N ASP A 447 -11.16 -4.40 11.06
CA ASP A 447 -11.88 -3.14 10.83
C ASP A 447 -12.38 -2.98 9.39
N PHE A 448 -12.77 -4.10 8.77
CA PHE A 448 -13.29 -4.12 7.42
C PHE A 448 -14.53 -3.22 7.29
N ASN A 449 -14.56 -2.43 6.22
CA ASN A 449 -15.63 -1.48 5.90
C ASN A 449 -15.89 -0.41 6.99
N LYS A 450 -14.89 -0.11 7.81
CA LYS A 450 -14.91 1.05 8.72
C LYS A 450 -14.07 2.21 8.15
N PRO A 451 -14.51 3.48 8.28
CA PRO A 451 -13.72 4.62 7.83
C PRO A 451 -12.36 4.69 8.56
N VAL A 452 -11.34 5.14 7.84
CA VAL A 452 -9.99 5.33 8.39
C VAL A 452 -9.67 6.82 8.48
N ASP A 453 -9.14 7.23 9.63
CA ASP A 453 -8.63 8.59 9.79
C ASP A 453 -7.13 8.64 9.46
N VAL A 454 -6.77 9.51 8.52
CA VAL A 454 -5.39 9.71 8.05
C VAL A 454 -5.08 11.19 8.12
N ILE A 455 -4.15 11.56 9.00
CA ILE A 455 -3.79 12.95 9.27
C ILE A 455 -2.71 13.39 8.28
N VAL A 456 -2.95 14.52 7.60
CA VAL A 456 -1.97 15.20 6.75
C VAL A 456 -0.81 15.71 7.63
N PRO A 457 0.45 15.32 7.37
CA PRO A 457 1.59 15.89 8.08
C PRO A 457 1.74 17.38 7.75
N GLU A 458 1.77 18.24 8.77
CA GLU A 458 1.81 19.71 8.59
C GLU A 458 3.18 20.24 8.14
N ASP A 459 4.23 19.47 8.44
CA ASP A 459 5.66 19.75 8.24
C ASP A 459 6.28 19.01 7.05
N ALA A 460 5.45 18.42 6.18
CA ALA A 460 5.92 17.74 4.98
C ALA A 460 6.65 18.69 4.02
N LYS A 461 7.89 18.34 3.68
CA LYS A 461 8.74 19.02 2.69
C LYS A 461 8.42 18.49 1.29
N SER A 462 8.63 19.27 0.23
CA SER A 462 8.52 18.73 -1.12
C SER A 462 9.69 17.79 -1.44
N PHE A 463 9.51 16.85 -2.36
CA PHE A 463 10.60 15.99 -2.83
C PHE A 463 11.82 16.78 -3.33
N GLU A 464 11.58 17.90 -4.02
CA GLU A 464 12.63 18.80 -4.52
C GLU A 464 13.47 19.39 -3.38
N GLU A 465 12.84 19.85 -2.29
CA GLU A 465 13.55 20.40 -1.13
C GLU A 465 14.45 19.34 -0.49
N VAL A 466 14.01 18.07 -0.49
CA VAL A 466 14.78 16.95 0.05
C VAL A 466 15.95 16.62 -0.86
N LEU A 467 15.72 16.49 -2.16
CA LEU A 467 16.79 16.26 -3.15
C LEU A 467 17.84 17.38 -3.10
N GLN A 468 17.42 18.63 -3.01
CA GLN A 468 18.35 19.75 -2.84
C GLN A 468 19.18 19.64 -1.56
N GLY A 469 18.58 19.16 -0.47
CA GLY A 469 19.30 18.84 0.77
C GLY A 469 20.35 17.73 0.57
N ILE A 470 19.99 16.66 -0.14
CA ILE A 470 20.88 15.54 -0.45
C ILE A 470 22.07 16.01 -1.31
N PHE A 471 21.78 16.68 -2.43
CA PHE A 471 22.82 17.16 -3.34
C PHE A 471 23.69 18.25 -2.71
N GLY A 472 23.10 19.13 -1.88
CA GLY A 472 23.84 20.16 -1.16
C GLY A 472 24.88 19.57 -0.20
N GLN A 473 24.52 18.53 0.55
CA GLN A 473 25.46 17.82 1.43
C GLN A 473 26.52 17.05 0.63
N MET A 474 26.12 16.35 -0.44
CA MET A 474 27.06 15.54 -1.23
C MET A 474 28.11 16.40 -1.95
N LEU A 475 27.74 17.60 -2.41
CA LEU A 475 28.65 18.52 -3.11
C LEU A 475 29.50 19.38 -2.16
N GLY A 476 29.49 19.08 -0.86
CA GLY A 476 30.33 19.79 0.13
C GLY A 476 29.98 21.27 0.29
N GLY A 477 28.75 21.67 -0.07
CA GLY A 477 28.31 23.04 0.06
C GLY A 477 28.17 23.40 1.55
N GLN A 478 29.03 24.28 2.07
CA GLN A 478 28.69 25.09 3.24
C GLN A 478 27.29 25.64 3.04
N GLU A 479 26.41 25.50 4.03
CA GLU A 479 25.02 25.98 4.07
C GLU A 479 24.84 27.29 3.29
N ALA A 480 24.69 27.19 1.97
CA ALA A 480 24.28 28.31 1.17
C ALA A 480 22.86 28.52 1.65
N LYS A 481 22.57 29.67 2.26
CA LYS A 481 21.20 30.11 2.53
C LYS A 481 20.43 29.92 1.24
N VAL A 482 19.72 28.80 1.14
CA VAL A 482 18.94 28.44 -0.03
C VAL A 482 17.82 29.45 -0.03
N SER A 483 17.99 30.51 -0.82
CA SER A 483 16.90 31.33 -1.30
C SER A 483 16.05 30.42 -2.16
N SER A 484 15.20 29.61 -1.52
CA SER A 484 14.28 28.69 -2.16
C SER A 484 13.55 29.44 -3.26
N SER A 485 13.77 29.10 -4.52
CA SER A 485 12.85 29.46 -5.59
C SER A 485 11.60 28.60 -5.36
N THR A 486 10.81 28.96 -4.35
CA THR A 486 9.51 28.36 -4.10
C THR A 486 8.68 28.52 -5.37
N THR A 487 7.93 27.51 -5.77
CA THR A 487 6.99 27.70 -6.88
C THR A 487 5.87 28.67 -6.45
N PRO A 488 5.22 29.37 -7.39
CA PRO A 488 4.04 30.21 -7.07
C PRO A 488 2.97 29.49 -6.24
N GLN A 489 2.82 28.18 -6.43
CA GLN A 489 1.88 27.29 -5.72
C GLN A 489 2.27 27.11 -4.24
N VAL A 490 3.54 26.85 -3.96
CA VAL A 490 4.06 26.74 -2.58
C VAL A 490 3.89 28.07 -1.85
N ARG A 491 4.23 29.18 -2.51
CA ARG A 491 4.05 30.52 -1.94
C ARG A 491 2.60 30.85 -1.67
N ASN A 492 1.68 30.49 -2.57
CA ASN A 492 0.25 30.65 -2.34
C ASN A 492 -0.28 29.77 -1.20
N THR A 493 0.28 28.57 -1.01
CA THR A 493 -0.06 27.72 0.14
C THR A 493 0.42 28.37 1.44
N GLN A 494 1.63 28.92 1.47
CA GLN A 494 2.14 29.68 2.60
C GLN A 494 1.26 30.91 2.91
N ARG A 495 0.89 31.69 1.89
CA ARG A 495 -0.02 32.83 2.04
C ARG A 495 -1.35 32.45 2.69
N LYS A 496 -1.93 31.30 2.33
CA LYS A 496 -3.17 30.79 2.97
C LYS A 496 -2.96 30.51 4.46
N LYS A 497 -1.86 29.85 4.82
CA LYS A 497 -1.50 29.60 6.23
C LYS A 497 -1.32 30.93 6.97
N ASP A 498 -0.56 31.86 6.41
CA ASP A 498 -0.25 33.15 7.03
C ASP A 498 -1.50 34.00 7.28
N VAL A 499 -2.40 34.14 6.30
CA VAL A 499 -3.63 34.93 6.50
C VAL A 499 -4.56 34.29 7.54
N THR A 500 -4.53 32.96 7.67
CA THR A 500 -5.30 32.24 8.71
C THR A 500 -4.75 32.57 10.08
N ILE A 501 -3.45 32.40 10.26
CA ILE A 501 -2.72 32.63 11.51
C ILE A 501 -2.90 34.08 11.99
N ILE A 502 -2.79 35.06 11.08
CA ILE A 502 -3.00 36.47 11.41
C ILE A 502 -4.45 36.72 11.84
N ALA A 503 -5.44 36.20 11.10
CA ALA A 503 -6.85 36.38 11.44
C ALA A 503 -7.21 35.76 12.81
N ASP A 504 -6.66 34.58 13.11
CA ASP A 504 -6.87 33.90 14.39
C ASP A 504 -6.24 34.64 15.56
N ALA A 505 -5.02 35.15 15.39
CA ALA A 505 -4.36 35.91 16.44
C ALA A 505 -5.11 37.21 16.78
N ILE A 506 -5.65 37.91 15.77
CA ILE A 506 -6.48 39.11 16.00
C ILE A 506 -7.80 38.72 16.70
N LYS A 507 -8.48 37.65 16.23
CA LYS A 507 -9.71 37.17 16.87
C LYS A 507 -9.47 36.75 18.33
N LYS A 508 -8.33 36.14 18.62
CA LYS A 508 -7.93 35.78 19.99
C LYS A 508 -7.69 37.03 20.85
N ASN A 509 -7.04 38.07 20.33
CA ASN A 509 -6.92 39.35 21.03
C ASN A 509 -8.30 39.94 21.36
N ILE A 510 -9.24 39.97 20.40
CA ILE A 510 -10.62 40.44 20.61
C ILE A 510 -11.31 39.62 21.72
N ALA A 511 -11.18 38.29 21.67
CA ALA A 511 -11.79 37.40 22.66
C ALA A 511 -11.23 37.64 24.07
N GLN A 512 -9.92 37.87 24.20
CA GLN A 512 -9.26 38.12 25.49
C GLN A 512 -9.56 39.51 26.07
N ASN A 513 -10.01 40.45 25.24
CA ASN A 513 -10.30 41.83 25.64
C ASN A 513 -11.81 42.12 25.57
N ASN A 514 -12.62 41.17 26.06
CA ASN A 514 -14.08 41.30 26.20
C ASN A 514 -14.79 41.75 24.90
N GLY A 515 -14.38 41.21 23.76
CA GLY A 515 -14.98 41.52 22.46
C GLY A 515 -14.49 42.82 21.83
N THR A 516 -13.52 43.52 22.43
CA THR A 516 -12.91 44.74 21.89
C THR A 516 -11.48 44.47 21.47
N PHE A 517 -11.07 44.87 20.26
CA PHE A 517 -9.66 44.79 19.88
C PHE A 517 -8.85 45.86 20.62
N VAL A 518 -7.80 45.45 21.35
CA VAL A 518 -6.94 46.38 22.11
C VAL A 518 -5.55 46.38 21.50
N CYS A 519 -5.13 47.56 21.02
CA CYS A 519 -3.84 47.74 20.38
C CYS A 519 -3.31 49.17 20.53
N ALA A 520 -2.01 49.32 20.76
CA ALA A 520 -1.36 50.64 20.90
C ALA A 520 -1.51 51.50 19.63
N THR A 521 -1.58 50.85 18.46
CA THR A 521 -1.76 51.47 17.14
C THR A 521 -3.19 51.98 16.91
N GLY A 522 -4.13 51.70 17.82
CA GLY A 522 -5.52 52.15 17.75
C GLY A 522 -6.49 51.08 17.23
N VAL A 523 -7.68 51.50 16.81
CA VAL A 523 -8.75 50.61 16.34
C VAL A 523 -8.41 49.94 15.01
N LEU A 524 -9.03 48.78 14.73
CA LEU A 524 -8.86 48.07 13.46
C LEU A 524 -9.30 48.94 12.26
N PRO A 525 -8.53 48.94 11.15
CA PRO A 525 -8.80 49.83 10.03
C PRO A 525 -10.08 49.46 9.27
N GLN A 526 -10.92 50.47 9.02
CA GLN A 526 -12.16 50.36 8.23
C GLN A 526 -11.93 50.42 6.70
N LYS A 527 -10.66 50.40 6.26
CA LYS A 527 -10.24 50.33 4.86
C LYS A 527 -9.09 49.32 4.76
N ALA A 528 -8.99 48.62 3.63
CA ALA A 528 -7.92 47.66 3.41
C ALA A 528 -6.55 48.36 3.56
N THR A 529 -5.80 47.97 4.59
CA THR A 529 -4.54 48.60 4.98
C THR A 529 -3.48 47.52 5.14
N PHE A 530 -2.28 47.74 4.60
CA PHE A 530 -1.18 46.78 4.75
C PHE A 530 -0.75 46.65 6.21
N ILE A 531 -0.38 45.44 6.62
CA ILE A 531 0.05 45.15 7.99
C ILE A 531 1.56 45.32 8.10
N GLY A 532 2.02 46.07 9.10
CA GLY A 532 3.43 46.35 9.38
C GLY A 532 3.66 47.74 9.95
N LYS A 533 4.92 48.06 10.28
CA LYS A 533 5.35 49.34 10.85
C LYS A 533 5.02 50.55 9.97
N ASP A 534 5.13 50.39 8.65
CA ASP A 534 4.80 51.46 7.69
C ASP A 534 3.30 51.43 7.29
N GLY A 535 2.49 50.58 7.93
CA GLY A 535 1.06 50.44 7.71
C GLY A 535 0.30 50.40 9.04
N TYR A 536 -0.57 49.41 9.20
CA TYR A 536 -1.19 49.14 10.51
C TYR A 536 -0.32 48.16 11.29
N ASP A 537 0.42 48.68 12.27
CA ASP A 537 1.31 47.88 13.12
C ASP A 537 0.52 47.09 14.16
N VAL A 538 0.11 45.89 13.79
CA VAL A 538 -0.65 44.97 14.66
C VAL A 538 0.27 44.13 15.55
N GLU A 539 1.57 44.06 15.24
CA GLU A 539 2.50 43.11 15.85
C GLU A 539 2.57 43.24 17.38
N PRO A 540 2.70 44.44 17.98
CA PRO A 540 2.75 44.60 19.44
C PRO A 540 1.52 44.04 20.17
N CYS A 541 0.39 43.90 19.46
CA CYS A 541 -0.92 43.61 20.01
C CYS A 541 -1.26 42.12 19.94
N ILE A 542 -0.57 41.37 19.06
CA ILE A 542 -0.79 39.92 18.89
C ILE A 542 0.45 39.07 19.21
N ARG A 543 1.62 39.70 19.40
CA ARG A 543 2.88 39.00 19.67
C ARG A 543 2.91 38.24 20.99
N SER A 544 2.29 38.78 22.04
CA SER A 544 2.29 38.15 23.38
C SER A 544 1.34 36.95 23.50
N ILE A 545 0.43 36.73 22.53
CA ILE A 545 -0.73 35.86 22.70
C ILE A 545 -0.62 34.56 21.89
N THR A 546 0.02 34.58 20.72
CA THR A 546 0.00 33.42 19.78
C THR A 546 1.07 33.41 18.69
N LEU A 547 1.76 34.53 18.44
CA LEU A 547 2.68 34.65 17.30
C LEU A 547 4.02 35.26 17.76
N PRO A 548 5.11 34.48 17.81
CA PRO A 548 6.41 35.04 18.22
C PRO A 548 6.91 36.14 17.27
N THR A 549 6.56 36.01 15.98
CA THR A 549 6.86 36.97 14.91
C THR A 549 5.71 36.99 13.90
N LEU A 550 5.45 38.16 13.31
CA LEU A 550 4.43 38.30 12.28
C LEU A 550 4.87 37.65 10.96
N PRO A 551 4.07 36.76 10.34
CA PRO A 551 4.39 36.18 9.04
C PRO A 551 4.52 37.25 7.95
N LYS A 552 5.35 36.97 6.95
CA LYS A 552 5.62 37.89 5.83
C LYS A 552 5.35 37.17 4.52
N ASP A 553 4.76 37.89 3.57
CA ASP A 553 4.55 37.42 2.21
C ASP A 553 5.90 37.02 1.59
N PRO A 554 6.00 35.81 1.02
CA PRO A 554 7.27 35.27 0.55
C PRO A 554 7.86 36.02 -0.66
N THR A 555 7.09 36.84 -1.38
CA THR A 555 7.62 37.65 -2.50
C THR A 555 7.66 39.15 -2.22
N LYS A 556 6.74 39.67 -1.39
CA LYS A 556 6.59 41.11 -1.18
C LYS A 556 6.74 41.56 0.27
N GLY A 557 7.00 40.65 1.20
CA GLY A 557 7.29 40.99 2.59
C GLY A 557 8.65 41.67 2.73
N THR A 558 8.70 42.74 3.52
CA THR A 558 9.92 43.51 3.84
C THR A 558 10.16 43.53 5.35
N ALA A 559 11.18 44.25 5.81
CA ALA A 559 11.43 44.47 7.23
C ALA A 559 10.27 45.24 7.92
N THR A 560 9.60 46.12 7.20
CA THR A 560 8.61 47.07 7.75
C THR A 560 7.18 46.78 7.31
N ILE A 561 6.96 46.04 6.23
CA ILE A 561 5.63 45.67 5.73
C ILE A 561 5.58 44.15 5.52
N THR A 562 4.54 43.49 6.02
CA THR A 562 4.39 42.04 5.84
C THR A 562 4.01 41.65 4.42
N GLY A 563 3.36 42.52 3.65
CA GLY A 563 2.77 42.19 2.35
C GLY A 563 1.33 41.68 2.44
N TYR A 564 0.79 41.48 3.65
CA TYR A 564 -0.62 41.17 3.90
C TYR A 564 -1.42 42.43 4.19
N SER A 565 -2.73 42.41 3.92
CA SER A 565 -3.63 43.52 4.23
C SER A 565 -4.81 43.13 5.10
N LEU A 566 -5.29 44.10 5.87
CA LEU A 566 -6.32 43.96 6.90
C LEU A 566 -7.47 44.92 6.62
N PHE A 567 -8.69 44.45 6.82
CA PHE A 567 -9.92 45.25 6.76
C PHE A 567 -10.90 44.75 7.81
N TYR A 568 -11.46 45.65 8.60
CA TYR A 568 -12.52 45.35 9.57
C TYR A 568 -13.79 46.11 9.20
N ASP A 569 -14.91 45.40 9.08
CA ASP A 569 -16.21 46.00 8.84
C ASP A 569 -16.95 46.21 10.16
N ALA A 570 -17.01 47.45 10.65
CA ALA A 570 -17.69 47.78 11.90
C ALA A 570 -19.21 47.53 11.88
N LYS A 571 -19.84 47.40 10.70
CA LYS A 571 -21.28 47.11 10.62
C LYS A 571 -21.58 45.64 10.83
N THR A 572 -20.73 44.77 10.29
CA THR A 572 -20.92 43.31 10.35
C THR A 572 -20.06 42.63 11.41
N ASN A 573 -19.14 43.37 12.04
CA ASN A 573 -18.12 42.87 12.95
C ASN A 573 -17.25 41.76 12.32
N LYS A 574 -17.02 41.84 11.01
CA LYS A 574 -16.22 40.85 10.27
C LYS A 574 -14.81 41.35 10.03
N LEU A 575 -13.84 40.51 10.35
CA LEU A 575 -12.42 40.75 10.09
C LEU A 575 -12.01 40.06 8.81
N THR A 576 -11.42 40.79 7.86
CA THR A 576 -10.85 40.23 6.63
C THR A 576 -9.35 40.42 6.58
N VAL A 577 -8.60 39.33 6.39
CA VAL A 577 -7.16 39.34 6.08
C VAL A 577 -6.95 38.85 4.66
N ARG A 578 -6.12 39.52 3.87
CA ARG A 578 -5.88 39.22 2.45
C ARG A 578 -4.39 39.10 2.15
N ALA A 579 -4.07 38.29 1.15
CA ALA A 579 -2.76 38.26 0.50
C ALA A 579 -2.89 38.86 -0.92
N PRO A 580 -2.65 40.17 -1.10
CA PRO A 580 -2.84 40.85 -2.39
C PRO A 580 -1.90 40.37 -3.48
N TYR A 581 -0.77 39.76 -3.11
CA TYR A 581 0.28 39.29 -4.01
C TYR A 581 0.22 37.79 -4.27
N ALA A 582 -0.96 37.19 -4.08
CA ALA A 582 -1.21 35.82 -4.50
C ALA A 582 -0.98 35.68 -6.01
N GLU A 583 -0.28 34.63 -6.40
CA GLU A 583 0.16 34.41 -7.78
C GLU A 583 -0.83 33.51 -8.54
N LEU A 584 -0.64 33.35 -9.85
CA LEU A 584 -1.50 32.51 -10.72
C LEU A 584 -2.98 32.94 -10.75
N GLY A 585 -3.27 34.22 -10.50
CA GLY A 585 -4.63 34.77 -10.48
C GLY A 585 -5.50 34.31 -9.30
N VAL A 586 -4.93 33.57 -8.34
CA VAL A 586 -5.66 33.08 -7.16
C VAL A 586 -5.94 34.24 -6.22
N LYS A 587 -7.17 34.32 -5.69
CA LYS A 587 -7.52 35.26 -4.62
C LYS A 587 -7.46 34.55 -3.27
N ILE A 588 -6.57 35.00 -2.39
CA ILE A 588 -6.41 34.44 -1.04
C ILE A 588 -6.87 35.46 -0.01
N SER A 589 -7.95 35.12 0.71
CA SER A 589 -8.49 35.92 1.79
C SER A 589 -9.25 35.06 2.79
N ILE A 590 -9.24 35.47 4.05
CA ILE A 590 -10.05 34.87 5.12
C ILE A 590 -10.90 35.95 5.76
N THR A 591 -12.17 35.62 6.04
CA THR A 591 -13.11 36.48 6.76
C THR A 591 -13.60 35.73 8.01
N LYS A 592 -13.48 36.34 9.21
CA LYS A 592 -13.88 35.74 10.48
C LYS A 592 -14.82 36.61 11.29
#